data_AF-A0A6N4XSA8-F1
#
_entry.id   AF-A0A6N4XSA8-F1
#
_cell.length_a   1.000
_cell.length_b   1.000
_cell.length_c   1.000
_cell.angle_alpha   90.00
_cell.angle_beta   90.00
_cell.angle_gamma   90.00
#
_symmetry.space_group_name_H-M   'P 1'
#
loop_
_entity.id
_entity.type
_entity.pdbx_description
1 polymer ?
#
loop_
_entity_poly.entity_id
_entity_poly.type
_entity_poly.pdbx_seq_one_letter_code
_entity_poly.pdbx_strand_id
1 'polypeptide(L)'
;MKKTNLLPMLLFGALAYGQVGVNTDTPKATLDVRAKNMDGSTAEGILVPRLTGNTLFSAIASNTYGMDQNGAMVYVTETPDPSNQVNQTLHVDAVGYYYFNADQNEWVKMGGGNNFYNADGSLQGPRQVTMDGNNLGFTGGRMGVGTSTPDPSAILDLTSTTDGFLPPRMTKVQMDAIFHPAHGLVIYCTDCFGNKGCIMVNDSTNPLVPEWGSLCSSNTPNGDVLALDCSSATTSGTLFAGSMVSGVNTTIPYSGGNGGAYNAGSFISTGVTGLSATIAGGSLNSGNGTLPFNITGTPSAAGTANFAITIGGKSCTFSVPVNPFLGSITSLNCGSTSFIPPTITQGETYSGTMSIPYTGGNGEAYGQQQFSFNGLTFTLPAGALVNGNGNLVYTVTGTATTAGTMSLPISFAGQSCNVSKTISPSGSGGSTTMCMGNGTKLWASHNLGADTSLDPNPSVVTQGLHGNYYQWGRADVVADAYTPAGNISGWNTTPASNGAWNSGTESVPVKTGIDPCPSGFRVPTRTEWTALLNSSTSNTIGTFSNSPTNFGAARQFTCPSNGNKLTLPASGSRVGTTGALSYRGYIGYYWSSSENDSYASTFYFSSDGMIPAGNLNRTHGVSVRCIAE
;
A
#
# COMPACT_ATOMS: atom_id res chain seq x y z
N MET A 1 3.88 27.44 94.69
CA MET A 1 3.91 28.43 95.80
C MET A 1 3.83 27.71 97.13
N LYS A 2 4.46 28.29 98.15
CA LYS A 2 4.63 27.79 99.52
C LYS A 2 3.29 27.48 100.21
N LYS A 3 3.29 26.46 101.07
CA LYS A 3 2.18 26.08 101.96
C LYS A 3 1.70 27.28 102.78
N THR A 4 0.39 27.49 102.84
CA THR A 4 -0.31 28.11 103.98
C THR A 4 -1.72 27.54 104.01
N ASN A 5 -2.12 27.09 105.19
CA ASN A 5 -3.39 26.44 105.47
C ASN A 5 -4.58 27.38 105.21
N LEU A 6 -5.58 26.90 104.48
CA LEU A 6 -6.94 27.46 104.47
C LEU A 6 -7.94 26.33 104.15
N LEU A 7 -8.47 25.74 105.21
CA LEU A 7 -9.80 25.13 105.28
C LEU A 7 -10.46 25.78 106.51
N PRO A 8 -11.79 26.04 106.60
CA PRO A 8 -12.88 25.67 105.69
C PRO A 8 -13.90 26.82 105.47
N MET A 9 -14.11 27.26 104.23
CA MET A 9 -15.30 28.03 103.86
C MET A 9 -15.75 27.57 102.47
N LEU A 10 -16.55 26.50 102.45
CA LEU A 10 -17.54 26.15 101.42
C LEU A 10 -18.24 24.85 101.81
N LEU A 11 -18.78 24.81 103.04
CA LEU A 11 -20.00 24.05 103.29
C LEU A 11 -21.15 25.02 103.02
N PHE A 12 -21.82 24.83 101.88
CA PHE A 12 -23.25 25.05 101.59
C PHE A 12 -23.45 25.38 100.11
N GLY A 13 -23.77 24.35 99.31
CA GLY A 13 -24.19 24.49 97.92
C GLY A 13 -24.10 23.18 97.12
N ALA A 14 -25.03 22.26 97.37
CA ALA A 14 -25.39 21.10 96.53
C ALA A 14 -24.24 20.12 96.16
N LEU A 15 -24.18 18.92 96.76
CA LEU A 15 -24.80 17.71 96.19
C LEU A 15 -25.61 17.95 94.89
N ALA A 16 -24.92 18.26 93.79
CA ALA A 16 -25.44 18.06 92.43
C ALA A 16 -24.26 17.93 91.46
N TYR A 17 -24.13 16.74 90.88
CA TYR A 17 -23.19 16.32 89.82
C TYR A 17 -21.75 16.03 90.26
N GLY A 18 -21.31 14.77 90.09
CA GLY A 18 -19.93 14.31 90.30
C GLY A 18 -18.94 14.78 89.23
N GLN A 19 -19.15 15.97 88.66
CA GLN A 19 -18.42 16.52 87.54
C GLN A 19 -17.63 17.76 87.97
N VAL A 20 -16.38 17.85 87.55
CA VAL A 20 -15.50 19.00 87.77
C VAL A 20 -15.35 19.77 86.46
N GLY A 21 -15.81 21.02 86.43
CA GLY A 21 -15.56 21.94 85.33
C GLY A 21 -14.34 22.82 85.60
N VAL A 22 -13.46 22.98 84.61
CA VAL A 22 -12.39 23.99 84.62
C VAL A 22 -12.67 24.96 83.47
N ASN A 23 -12.87 26.24 83.80
CA ASN A 23 -13.34 27.29 82.88
C ASN A 23 -14.71 27.00 82.23
N THR A 24 -15.59 26.23 82.89
CA THR A 24 -16.99 25.99 82.46
C THR A 24 -17.88 25.72 83.67
N ASP A 25 -19.03 26.39 83.74
CA ASP A 25 -20.01 26.19 84.82
C ASP A 25 -21.03 25.09 84.50
N THR A 26 -20.95 24.53 83.29
CA THR A 26 -21.80 23.41 82.81
C THR A 26 -20.90 22.29 82.26
N PRO A 27 -20.21 21.51 83.12
CA PRO A 27 -19.34 20.44 82.69
C PRO A 27 -20.12 19.32 82.00
N LYS A 28 -19.61 18.79 80.89
CA LYS A 28 -20.23 17.68 80.14
C LYS A 28 -19.65 16.30 80.44
N ALA A 29 -18.58 16.23 81.23
CA ALA A 29 -17.91 15.00 81.65
C ALA A 29 -17.47 15.10 83.11
N THR A 30 -17.03 13.99 83.71
CA THR A 30 -16.50 13.96 85.09
C THR A 30 -15.37 14.99 85.29
N LEU A 31 -14.59 15.27 84.25
CA LEU A 31 -13.70 16.41 84.15
C LEU A 31 -13.90 17.07 82.77
N ASP A 32 -14.41 18.31 82.73
CA ASP A 32 -14.57 19.10 81.50
C ASP A 32 -13.64 20.32 81.60
N VAL A 33 -12.57 20.33 80.81
CA VAL A 33 -11.60 21.44 80.75
C VAL A 33 -11.84 22.21 79.45
N ARG A 34 -12.30 23.46 79.56
CA ARG A 34 -12.46 24.35 78.41
C ARG A 34 -11.35 25.39 78.34
N ALA A 35 -11.04 25.80 77.12
CA ALA A 35 -10.16 26.92 76.86
C ALA A 35 -10.75 28.19 77.48
N LYS A 36 -9.94 28.96 78.20
CA LYS A 36 -10.35 30.27 78.72
C LYS A 36 -10.52 31.28 77.58
N ASN A 37 -9.55 31.32 76.66
CA ASN A 37 -9.64 32.06 75.42
C ASN A 37 -9.53 31.12 74.22
N MET A 38 -10.38 31.31 73.21
CA MET A 38 -10.36 30.51 71.97
C MET A 38 -9.50 31.13 70.86
N ASP A 39 -8.80 32.24 71.15
CA ASP A 39 -8.03 33.03 70.18
C ASP A 39 -6.55 32.64 70.11
N GLY A 40 -6.11 31.66 70.92
CA GLY A 40 -4.71 31.22 70.99
C GLY A 40 -3.77 32.19 71.73
N SER A 41 -4.29 33.25 72.37
CA SER A 41 -3.50 34.21 73.15
C SER A 41 -2.93 33.63 74.45
N THR A 42 -3.46 32.49 74.88
CA THR A 42 -3.12 31.80 76.13
C THR A 42 -2.77 30.33 75.86
N ALA A 43 -1.88 29.77 76.66
CA ALA A 43 -1.52 28.35 76.59
C ALA A 43 -2.63 27.49 77.22
N GLU A 44 -3.63 27.12 76.42
CA GLU A 44 -4.73 26.24 76.79
C GLU A 44 -4.32 24.77 76.64
N GLY A 45 -4.70 23.89 77.58
CA GLY A 45 -4.44 22.46 77.47
C GLY A 45 -4.37 21.74 78.82
N ILE A 46 -4.11 20.43 78.77
CA ILE A 46 -3.94 19.57 79.96
C ILE A 46 -2.52 19.01 79.93
N LEU A 47 -1.73 19.31 80.95
CA LEU A 47 -0.46 18.64 81.19
C LEU A 47 -0.69 17.40 82.05
N VAL A 48 -0.46 16.23 81.48
CA VAL A 48 -0.44 14.95 82.19
C VAL A 48 0.92 14.73 82.86
N PRO A 49 1.04 13.80 83.83
CA PRO A 49 2.32 13.44 84.43
C PRO A 49 3.36 13.08 83.36
N ARG A 50 4.53 13.71 83.47
CA ARG A 50 5.67 13.49 82.57
C ARG A 50 6.68 12.59 83.26
N LEU A 51 6.95 11.43 82.67
CA LEU A 51 7.82 10.41 83.25
C LEU A 51 8.81 9.93 82.19
N THR A 52 9.99 9.48 82.59
CA THR A 52 10.89 8.76 81.68
C THR A 52 10.44 7.30 81.59
N GLY A 53 10.79 6.62 80.49
CA GLY A 53 10.51 5.19 80.35
C GLY A 53 11.15 4.35 81.48
N ASN A 54 12.34 4.73 81.95
CA ASN A 54 12.99 4.05 83.09
C ASN A 54 12.22 4.22 84.41
N THR A 55 11.54 5.36 84.58
CA THR A 55 10.66 5.59 85.73
C THR A 55 9.44 4.67 85.66
N LEU A 56 8.84 4.55 84.48
CA LEU A 56 7.73 3.60 84.25
C LEU A 56 8.17 2.15 84.45
N PHE A 57 9.37 1.79 84.02
CA PHE A 57 9.93 0.46 84.25
C PHE A 57 10.15 0.18 85.74
N SER A 58 10.70 1.13 86.49
CA SER A 58 10.91 0.99 87.94
C SER A 58 9.59 0.81 88.70
N ALA A 59 8.50 1.40 88.20
CA ALA A 59 7.17 1.30 88.77
C ALA A 59 6.59 -0.13 88.72
N ILE A 60 7.11 -0.98 87.82
CA ILE A 60 6.70 -2.40 87.67
C ILE A 60 7.03 -3.18 88.94
N ALA A 61 8.21 -2.98 89.53
CA ALA A 61 8.66 -3.73 90.72
C ALA A 61 7.77 -3.50 91.95
N SER A 62 7.11 -2.34 91.99
CA SER A 62 6.17 -1.97 93.06
C SER A 62 4.70 -2.24 92.70
N ASN A 63 4.44 -2.85 91.53
CA ASN A 63 3.11 -3.07 90.97
C ASN A 63 2.25 -1.80 90.98
N THR A 64 2.87 -0.67 90.64
CA THR A 64 2.27 0.67 90.79
C THR A 64 1.13 0.91 89.80
N TYR A 65 1.22 0.30 88.62
CA TYR A 65 0.20 0.36 87.58
C TYR A 65 -0.41 -1.03 87.42
N GLY A 66 -1.66 -1.18 87.86
CA GLY A 66 -2.47 -2.39 87.72
C GLY A 66 -3.88 -2.05 87.23
N MET A 67 -4.85 -2.93 87.50
CA MET A 67 -6.24 -2.78 87.02
C MET A 67 -6.87 -1.44 87.40
N ASP A 68 -6.59 -0.92 88.59
CA ASP A 68 -7.12 0.36 89.06
C ASP A 68 -6.54 1.58 88.32
N GLN A 69 -5.44 1.41 87.59
CA GLN A 69 -4.79 2.42 86.77
C GLN A 69 -5.01 2.20 85.27
N ASN A 70 -5.91 1.28 84.87
CA ASN A 70 -6.24 1.09 83.45
C ASN A 70 -6.73 2.42 82.85
N GLY A 71 -6.13 2.83 81.73
CA GLY A 71 -6.39 4.13 81.08
C GLY A 71 -5.60 5.30 81.66
N ALA A 72 -4.71 5.10 82.64
CA ALA A 72 -3.82 6.16 83.12
C ALA A 72 -2.96 6.70 81.98
N MET A 73 -2.92 8.02 81.82
CA MET A 73 -2.17 8.68 80.75
C MET A 73 -0.92 9.36 81.28
N VAL A 74 0.19 9.17 80.57
CA VAL A 74 1.46 9.82 80.85
C VAL A 74 2.06 10.32 79.56
N TYR A 75 2.91 11.34 79.67
CA TYR A 75 3.79 11.74 78.57
C TYR A 75 5.19 11.23 78.88
N VAL A 76 5.67 10.31 78.04
CA VAL A 76 7.01 9.77 78.14
C VAL A 76 7.99 10.78 77.56
N THR A 77 8.88 11.31 78.39
CA THR A 77 9.85 12.35 77.99
C THR A 77 11.12 11.79 77.37
N GLU A 78 11.40 10.52 77.60
CA GLU A 78 12.59 9.80 77.13
C GLU A 78 12.27 8.30 77.16
N THR A 79 12.72 7.56 76.15
CA THR A 79 12.57 6.09 76.10
C THR A 79 13.31 5.43 77.26
N PRO A 80 12.86 4.28 77.79
CA PRO A 80 13.65 3.51 78.74
C PRO A 80 14.98 3.10 78.09
N ASP A 81 15.98 2.77 78.92
CA ASP A 81 17.17 2.08 78.42
C ASP A 81 16.73 0.79 77.69
N PRO A 82 17.41 0.34 76.64
CA PRO A 82 17.01 -0.86 75.89
C PRO A 82 16.79 -2.11 76.78
N SER A 83 17.50 -2.23 77.91
CA SER A 83 17.32 -3.32 78.89
C SER A 83 16.04 -3.21 79.73
N ASN A 84 15.48 -2.01 79.82
CA ASN A 84 14.31 -1.66 80.63
C ASN A 84 13.05 -1.54 79.75
N GLN A 85 13.14 -1.80 78.45
CA GLN A 85 12.01 -1.83 77.52
C GLN A 85 11.38 -3.24 77.49
N VAL A 86 10.79 -3.65 78.61
CA VAL A 86 10.23 -5.00 78.81
C VAL A 86 8.93 -4.93 79.63
N ASN A 87 8.13 -6.00 79.62
CA ASN A 87 6.86 -6.07 80.36
C ASN A 87 6.00 -4.83 80.08
N GLN A 88 5.61 -4.08 81.12
CA GLN A 88 4.75 -2.92 80.95
C GLN A 88 5.33 -1.86 80.02
N THR A 89 6.65 -1.71 79.92
CA THR A 89 7.29 -0.67 79.09
C THR A 89 7.71 -1.15 77.69
N LEU A 90 7.33 -2.36 77.28
CA LEU A 90 7.76 -2.97 76.02
C LEU A 90 7.52 -2.06 74.79
N HIS A 91 6.36 -1.41 74.73
CA HIS A 91 5.99 -0.55 73.59
C HIS A 91 6.35 0.93 73.77
N VAL A 92 7.10 1.27 74.82
CA VAL A 92 7.60 2.63 75.07
C VAL A 92 8.86 2.90 74.24
N ASP A 93 8.68 2.92 72.93
CA ASP A 93 9.76 2.97 71.92
C ASP A 93 10.12 4.37 71.42
N ALA A 94 9.36 5.40 71.81
CA ALA A 94 9.72 6.79 71.55
C ALA A 94 9.17 7.72 72.62
N VAL A 95 9.66 8.96 72.61
CA VAL A 95 9.04 10.08 73.30
C VAL A 95 7.61 10.26 72.77
N GLY A 96 6.62 10.38 73.66
CA GLY A 96 5.23 10.52 73.25
C GLY A 96 4.21 10.29 74.36
N TYR A 97 2.93 10.35 73.99
CA TYR A 97 1.83 10.03 74.90
C TYR A 97 1.60 8.52 74.96
N TYR A 98 1.39 8.02 76.18
CA TYR A 98 1.09 6.62 76.45
C TYR A 98 -0.09 6.52 77.39
N TYR A 99 -0.93 5.50 77.18
CA TYR A 99 -1.90 5.07 78.18
C TYR A 99 -1.55 3.68 78.68
N PHE A 100 -1.84 3.41 79.94
CA PHE A 100 -1.67 2.08 80.51
C PHE A 100 -2.88 1.22 80.13
N ASN A 101 -2.65 0.12 79.42
CA ASN A 101 -3.62 -0.93 79.17
C ASN A 101 -3.41 -2.04 80.19
N ALA A 102 -4.27 -2.12 81.20
CA ALA A 102 -4.15 -3.13 82.25
C ALA A 102 -4.52 -4.55 81.76
N ASP A 103 -5.39 -4.68 80.76
CA ASP A 103 -5.82 -5.98 80.22
C ASP A 103 -4.65 -6.70 79.51
N GLN A 104 -3.78 -5.92 78.86
CA GLN A 104 -2.55 -6.40 78.23
C GLN A 104 -1.31 -6.17 79.13
N ASN A 105 -1.50 -5.55 80.29
CA ASN A 105 -0.46 -5.15 81.25
C ASN A 105 0.71 -4.39 80.60
N GLU A 106 0.41 -3.36 79.81
CA GLU A 106 1.39 -2.62 79.02
C GLU A 106 1.06 -1.14 78.82
N TRP A 107 2.10 -0.34 78.62
CA TRP A 107 2.00 1.03 78.17
C TRP A 107 1.90 1.05 76.65
N VAL A 108 0.73 1.45 76.15
CA VAL A 108 0.45 1.53 74.72
C VAL A 108 0.61 2.96 74.25
N LYS A 109 1.42 3.14 73.20
CA LYS A 109 1.63 4.45 72.59
C LYS A 109 0.34 4.97 71.98
N MET A 110 -0.01 6.20 72.30
CA MET A 110 -1.14 6.88 71.69
C MET A 110 -0.69 7.50 70.36
N GLY A 111 -1.36 7.14 69.27
CA GLY A 111 -1.16 7.75 67.95
C GLY A 111 -0.16 7.05 67.02
N GLY A 112 0.28 5.82 67.32
CA GLY A 112 1.11 5.03 66.41
C GLY A 112 0.59 3.60 66.27
N GLY A 113 -0.11 3.29 65.18
CA GLY A 113 -0.51 1.92 64.83
C GLY A 113 0.34 1.39 63.68
N ASN A 114 0.91 0.20 63.83
CA ASN A 114 1.49 -0.55 62.70
C ASN A 114 0.36 -1.02 61.78
N ASN A 115 0.64 -1.03 60.47
CA ASN A 115 -0.25 -1.52 59.44
C ASN A 115 0.52 -2.39 58.44
N PHE A 116 -0.16 -2.91 57.42
CA PHE A 116 0.45 -3.89 56.52
C PHE A 116 1.68 -3.39 55.75
N TYR A 117 1.93 -2.07 55.74
CA TYR A 117 3.04 -1.47 55.02
C TYR A 117 4.35 -1.49 55.81
N ASN A 118 4.35 -1.84 57.10
CA ASN A 118 5.49 -1.55 57.97
C ASN A 118 6.01 -2.69 58.89
N ALA A 119 5.51 -3.94 58.80
CA ALA A 119 6.17 -5.14 59.41
C ALA A 119 5.66 -6.51 58.86
N ASP A 120 6.51 -7.56 58.86
CA ASP A 120 6.26 -8.89 58.24
C ASP A 120 5.77 -9.99 59.24
N GLY A 121 4.90 -10.90 58.78
CA GLY A 121 4.41 -12.07 59.55
C GLY A 121 3.64 -13.14 58.72
N SER A 122 3.28 -14.28 59.33
CA SER A 122 2.69 -15.45 58.62
C SER A 122 1.16 -15.59 58.75
N LEU A 123 0.48 -16.01 57.68
CA LEU A 123 -0.99 -16.10 57.58
C LEU A 123 -1.52 -17.55 57.64
N GLN A 124 -2.62 -17.76 58.37
CA GLN A 124 -3.25 -19.08 58.59
C GLN A 124 -4.49 -19.33 57.69
N GLY A 125 -4.84 -18.38 56.81
CA GLY A 125 -5.96 -18.48 55.87
C GLY A 125 -5.96 -17.35 54.83
N PRO A 126 -6.78 -17.43 53.76
CA PRO A 126 -6.77 -16.46 52.66
C PRO A 126 -7.19 -15.06 53.14
N ARG A 127 -6.42 -14.03 52.78
CA ARG A 127 -6.84 -12.64 52.89
C ARG A 127 -7.45 -12.18 51.58
N GLN A 128 -8.76 -11.91 51.62
CA GLN A 128 -9.42 -11.08 50.64
C GLN A 128 -9.10 -9.63 50.98
N VAL A 129 -8.29 -8.97 50.15
CA VAL A 129 -8.12 -7.52 50.22
C VAL A 129 -9.24 -6.94 49.37
N THR A 130 -10.38 -6.63 49.99
CA THR A 130 -11.40 -5.78 49.38
C THR A 130 -10.80 -4.39 49.30
N MET A 131 -10.24 -4.07 48.15
CA MET A 131 -9.58 -2.80 47.97
C MET A 131 -10.58 -1.64 47.84
N ASP A 132 -11.90 -1.91 47.93
CA ASP A 132 -13.00 -1.02 47.56
C ASP A 132 -12.71 -0.27 46.24
N GLY A 133 -11.99 -0.91 45.30
CA GLY A 133 -11.55 -0.30 44.04
C GLY A 133 -10.12 0.27 43.97
N ASN A 134 -9.25 0.06 44.96
CA ASN A 134 -7.83 0.51 44.94
C ASN A 134 -6.83 -0.59 44.49
N ASN A 135 -5.53 -0.28 44.26
CA ASN A 135 -4.47 -1.18 43.70
C ASN A 135 -3.32 -1.53 44.68
N LEU A 136 -2.67 -2.71 44.55
CA LEU A 136 -1.67 -3.24 45.50
C LEU A 136 -0.37 -3.73 44.80
N GLY A 137 0.73 -2.98 44.99
CA GLY A 137 2.09 -3.28 44.53
C GLY A 137 2.59 -2.39 43.38
N PHE A 138 3.48 -1.43 43.69
CA PHE A 138 4.16 -0.54 42.74
C PHE A 138 5.65 -0.44 43.07
N THR A 139 6.50 -1.04 42.26
CA THR A 139 7.96 -0.94 42.40
C THR A 139 8.49 -0.12 41.23
N GLY A 140 8.98 1.09 41.49
CA GLY A 140 9.54 1.96 40.44
C GLY A 140 8.58 2.33 39.30
N GLY A 141 7.26 2.32 39.53
CA GLY A 141 6.22 2.70 38.55
C GLY A 141 5.70 1.58 37.65
N ARG A 142 6.05 0.31 37.93
CA ARG A 142 5.64 -0.86 37.12
C ARG A 142 4.74 -1.79 37.92
N MET A 143 3.90 -2.55 37.22
CA MET A 143 3.03 -3.57 37.76
C MET A 143 3.46 -4.95 37.24
N GLY A 144 3.89 -5.83 38.17
CA GLY A 144 4.12 -7.25 37.89
C GLY A 144 2.99 -8.08 38.47
N VAL A 145 2.46 -9.01 37.67
CA VAL A 145 1.50 -10.02 38.15
C VAL A 145 2.09 -11.39 37.87
N GLY A 146 2.35 -12.15 38.93
CA GLY A 146 3.08 -13.42 38.84
C GLY A 146 4.59 -13.30 38.63
N THR A 147 5.13 -12.08 38.64
CA THR A 147 6.58 -11.77 38.65
C THR A 147 6.91 -10.65 39.64
N SER A 148 8.01 -10.80 40.37
CA SER A 148 8.54 -9.78 41.30
C SER A 148 9.57 -8.85 40.65
N THR A 149 10.01 -9.18 39.44
CA THR A 149 10.96 -8.40 38.64
C THR A 149 10.36 -8.18 37.26
N PRO A 150 9.37 -7.27 37.12
CA PRO A 150 8.82 -6.92 35.81
C PRO A 150 9.93 -6.51 34.85
N ASP A 151 9.84 -6.92 33.59
CA ASP A 151 10.82 -6.56 32.58
C ASP A 151 11.03 -5.04 32.52
N PRO A 152 12.29 -4.54 32.44
CA PRO A 152 12.59 -3.11 32.36
C PRO A 152 11.99 -2.38 31.15
N SER A 153 11.44 -3.07 30.16
CA SER A 153 10.70 -2.49 29.03
C SER A 153 9.18 -2.43 29.24
N ALA A 154 8.62 -3.10 30.27
CA ALA A 154 7.18 -3.23 30.46
C ALA A 154 6.64 -2.39 31.64
N ILE A 155 5.47 -1.77 31.44
CA ILE A 155 4.66 -1.17 32.52
C ILE A 155 3.79 -2.24 33.21
N LEU A 156 3.28 -3.20 32.44
CA LEU A 156 2.55 -4.37 32.92
C LEU A 156 3.27 -5.63 32.43
N ASP A 157 3.74 -6.45 33.37
CA ASP A 157 4.35 -7.76 33.09
C ASP A 157 3.51 -8.86 33.75
N LEU A 158 2.99 -9.77 32.94
CA LEU A 158 2.13 -10.87 33.37
C LEU A 158 2.89 -12.18 33.15
N THR A 159 3.26 -12.87 34.22
CA THR A 159 3.88 -14.20 34.16
C THR A 159 2.95 -15.22 34.78
N SER A 160 2.49 -16.19 34.00
CA SER A 160 1.73 -17.34 34.49
C SER A 160 2.04 -18.58 33.64
N THR A 161 2.02 -19.75 34.26
CA THR A 161 2.16 -21.05 33.57
C THR A 161 0.82 -21.76 33.37
N THR A 162 -0.25 -21.25 33.99
CA THR A 162 -1.59 -21.88 34.00
C THR A 162 -2.70 -20.96 33.52
N ASP A 163 -2.50 -19.64 33.59
CA ASP A 163 -3.49 -18.63 33.24
C ASP A 163 -3.02 -17.78 32.07
N GLY A 164 -3.98 -17.20 31.34
CA GLY A 164 -3.71 -16.31 30.22
C GLY A 164 -4.17 -14.88 30.49
N PHE A 165 -3.78 -13.97 29.60
CA PHE A 165 -4.36 -12.63 29.55
C PHE A 165 -5.66 -12.65 28.76
N LEU A 166 -6.76 -12.28 29.41
CA LEU A 166 -8.07 -12.15 28.77
C LEU A 166 -8.38 -10.66 28.54
N PRO A 167 -8.09 -10.09 27.36
CA PRO A 167 -8.46 -8.71 27.05
C PRO A 167 -10.00 -8.56 26.97
N PRO A 168 -10.54 -7.33 26.99
CA PRO A 168 -11.97 -7.09 26.85
C PRO A 168 -12.57 -7.81 25.64
N ARG A 169 -13.62 -8.59 25.86
CA ARG A 169 -14.32 -9.38 24.82
C ARG A 169 -15.60 -8.70 24.40
N MET A 170 -15.82 -8.56 23.10
CA MET A 170 -16.99 -7.86 22.56
C MET A 170 -17.33 -8.33 21.14
N THR A 171 -18.56 -8.12 20.70
CA THR A 171 -18.95 -8.35 19.30
C THR A 171 -18.37 -7.27 18.38
N LYS A 172 -18.39 -7.50 17.06
CA LYS A 172 -18.01 -6.55 16.03
C LYS A 172 -18.82 -5.26 16.16
N VAL A 173 -20.13 -5.39 16.38
CA VAL A 173 -21.01 -4.24 16.58
C VAL A 173 -20.60 -3.41 17.79
N GLN A 174 -20.22 -4.07 18.90
CA GLN A 174 -19.75 -3.39 20.10
C GLN A 174 -18.35 -2.78 19.93
N MET A 175 -17.46 -3.45 19.20
CA MET A 175 -16.13 -2.95 18.85
C MET A 175 -16.22 -1.70 17.96
N ASP A 176 -17.02 -1.76 16.90
CA ASP A 176 -17.23 -0.64 15.96
C ASP A 176 -17.94 0.55 16.66
N ALA A 177 -18.63 0.31 17.78
CA ALA A 177 -19.28 1.35 18.59
C ALA A 177 -18.34 2.05 19.59
N ILE A 178 -17.07 1.63 19.71
CA ILE A 178 -16.10 2.34 20.56
C ILE A 178 -15.82 3.71 19.94
N PHE A 179 -16.22 4.77 20.64
CA PHE A 179 -16.00 6.14 20.21
C PHE A 179 -14.56 6.57 20.49
N HIS A 180 -13.85 7.07 19.48
CA HIS A 180 -12.45 7.52 19.55
C HIS A 180 -11.50 6.51 20.22
N PRO A 181 -11.35 5.28 19.68
CA PRO A 181 -10.42 4.32 20.26
C PRO A 181 -8.99 4.87 20.18
N ALA A 182 -8.25 4.71 21.28
CA ALA A 182 -6.86 5.13 21.34
C ALA A 182 -6.00 4.31 20.37
N HIS A 183 -4.93 4.91 19.83
CA HIS A 183 -3.92 4.18 19.06
C HIS A 183 -3.26 3.12 19.95
N GLY A 184 -3.21 1.87 19.47
CA GLY A 184 -2.73 0.71 20.20
C GLY A 184 -3.75 0.05 21.13
N LEU A 185 -5.04 0.43 21.09
CA LEU A 185 -6.08 -0.21 21.90
C LEU A 185 -6.25 -1.69 21.50
N VAL A 186 -6.15 -2.61 22.47
CA VAL A 186 -6.26 -4.07 22.25
C VAL A 186 -7.58 -4.62 22.81
N ILE A 187 -8.32 -5.35 21.99
CA ILE A 187 -9.56 -6.05 22.37
C ILE A 187 -9.60 -7.45 21.77
N TYR A 188 -10.54 -8.28 22.21
CA TYR A 188 -10.91 -9.53 21.55
C TYR A 188 -12.32 -9.44 20.97
N CYS A 189 -12.43 -9.34 19.66
CA CYS A 189 -13.71 -9.33 18.96
C CYS A 189 -14.21 -10.78 18.84
N THR A 190 -15.43 -11.11 19.27
CA THR A 190 -15.91 -12.50 19.35
C THR A 190 -16.50 -13.05 18.05
N ASP A 191 -16.89 -12.18 17.12
CA ASP A 191 -17.64 -12.55 15.91
C ASP A 191 -17.20 -11.77 14.65
N CYS A 192 -16.07 -11.06 14.68
CA CYS A 192 -15.56 -10.26 13.55
C CYS A 192 -15.33 -11.07 12.26
N PHE A 193 -15.24 -12.40 12.35
CA PHE A 193 -14.99 -13.29 11.22
C PHE A 193 -16.02 -14.43 11.13
N GLY A 194 -17.31 -14.08 11.15
CA GLY A 194 -18.40 -15.06 11.00
C GLY A 194 -18.55 -15.96 12.24
N ASN A 195 -18.78 -15.35 13.40
CA ASN A 195 -18.82 -15.98 14.73
C ASN A 195 -17.48 -16.52 15.25
N LYS A 196 -16.37 -16.17 14.59
CA LYS A 196 -15.02 -16.48 15.07
C LYS A 196 -14.42 -15.27 15.74
N GLY A 197 -13.78 -15.52 16.89
CA GLY A 197 -13.15 -14.48 17.67
C GLY A 197 -11.70 -14.18 17.29
N CYS A 198 -11.25 -12.95 17.48
CA CYS A 198 -9.89 -12.52 17.19
C CYS A 198 -9.42 -11.34 18.04
N ILE A 199 -8.12 -11.28 18.33
CA ILE A 199 -7.50 -10.07 18.90
C ILE A 199 -7.44 -8.99 17.83
N MET A 200 -7.97 -7.82 18.16
CA MET A 200 -7.94 -6.63 17.32
C MET A 200 -7.14 -5.53 18.01
N VAL A 201 -6.35 -4.80 17.22
CA VAL A 201 -5.57 -3.63 17.65
C VAL A 201 -6.00 -2.44 16.82
N ASN A 202 -6.27 -1.30 17.46
CA ASN A 202 -6.53 -0.07 16.73
C ASN A 202 -5.21 0.58 16.31
N ASP A 203 -4.88 0.48 15.04
CA ASP A 203 -3.63 0.99 14.45
C ASP A 203 -3.80 2.41 13.88
N SER A 204 -4.96 3.03 14.11
CA SER A 204 -5.24 4.34 13.55
C SER A 204 -4.31 5.41 14.10
N THR A 205 -3.69 6.15 13.18
CA THR A 205 -2.96 7.39 13.48
C THR A 205 -3.88 8.60 13.64
N ASN A 206 -5.16 8.47 13.30
CA ASN A 206 -6.18 9.50 13.45
C ASN A 206 -7.12 9.15 14.63
N PRO A 207 -7.10 9.90 15.74
CA PRO A 207 -7.92 9.59 16.92
C PRO A 207 -9.43 9.70 16.69
N LEU A 208 -9.87 10.26 15.55
CA LEU A 208 -11.28 10.38 15.18
C LEU A 208 -11.82 9.22 14.35
N VAL A 209 -10.94 8.36 13.80
CA VAL A 209 -11.33 7.28 12.89
C VAL A 209 -10.68 5.98 13.35
N PRO A 210 -11.45 4.94 13.71
CA PRO A 210 -10.87 3.64 14.06
C PRO A 210 -10.30 2.92 12.83
N GLU A 211 -9.14 2.27 13.00
CA GLU A 211 -8.54 1.35 12.03
C GLU A 211 -8.13 0.07 12.76
N TRP A 212 -9.01 -0.93 12.73
CA TRP A 212 -8.80 -2.19 13.47
C TRP A 212 -7.98 -3.20 12.65
N GLY A 213 -6.72 -3.41 13.04
CA GLY A 213 -5.86 -4.49 12.59
C GLY A 213 -6.08 -5.77 13.41
N SER A 214 -5.94 -6.95 12.78
CA SER A 214 -6.12 -8.25 13.45
C SER A 214 -4.78 -8.94 13.73
N LEU A 215 -4.57 -9.43 14.96
CA LEU A 215 -3.34 -10.13 15.38
C LEU A 215 -3.47 -11.66 15.46
N CYS A 216 -4.49 -12.23 14.82
CA CYS A 216 -4.65 -13.68 14.84
C CYS A 216 -3.69 -14.35 13.85
N SER A 217 -2.76 -15.17 14.36
CA SER A 217 -1.91 -16.02 13.54
C SER A 217 -2.76 -17.02 12.75
N SER A 218 -2.71 -16.92 11.41
CA SER A 218 -3.16 -17.93 10.43
C SER A 218 -4.63 -18.41 10.47
N ASN A 219 -5.58 -17.59 10.92
CA ASN A 219 -7.01 -17.92 10.84
C ASN A 219 -7.76 -17.21 9.69
N THR A 220 -7.12 -16.97 8.54
CA THR A 220 -7.82 -17.38 7.31
C THR A 220 -7.91 -18.89 7.44
N PRO A 221 -9.09 -19.51 7.63
CA PRO A 221 -9.15 -20.96 7.80
C PRO A 221 -8.31 -21.61 6.70
N ASN A 222 -7.45 -22.59 6.99
CA ASN A 222 -7.00 -23.46 5.90
C ASN A 222 -8.27 -23.94 5.22
N GLY A 223 -8.34 -23.77 3.90
CA GLY A 223 -9.45 -24.26 3.12
C GLY A 223 -9.66 -25.72 3.47
N ASP A 224 -10.87 -26.07 3.89
CA ASP A 224 -11.31 -27.44 4.10
C ASP A 224 -12.63 -27.62 3.37
N VAL A 225 -12.79 -28.78 2.74
CA VAL A 225 -14.02 -29.19 2.06
C VAL A 225 -14.46 -30.53 2.62
N LEU A 226 -15.77 -30.77 2.60
CA LEU A 226 -16.34 -32.06 2.96
C LEU A 226 -15.96 -33.13 1.93
N ALA A 227 -16.06 -32.78 0.64
CA ALA A 227 -15.68 -33.64 -0.47
C ALA A 227 -15.28 -32.83 -1.70
N LEU A 228 -14.30 -33.35 -2.45
CA LEU A 228 -14.03 -32.96 -3.83
C LEU A 228 -14.74 -33.94 -4.77
N ASP A 229 -15.45 -33.44 -5.75
CA ASP A 229 -16.14 -34.26 -6.74
C ASP A 229 -15.40 -34.23 -8.08
N CYS A 230 -14.29 -34.97 -8.15
CA CYS A 230 -13.55 -35.15 -9.40
C CYS A 230 -14.35 -35.91 -10.48
N SER A 231 -15.40 -36.65 -10.10
CA SER A 231 -16.21 -37.43 -11.07
C SER A 231 -17.13 -36.53 -11.90
N SER A 232 -17.56 -35.41 -11.33
CA SER A 232 -18.34 -34.36 -11.99
C SER A 232 -17.45 -33.25 -12.58
N ALA A 233 -16.15 -33.49 -12.73
CA ALA A 233 -15.24 -32.49 -13.30
C ALA A 233 -15.61 -32.17 -14.76
N THR A 234 -15.72 -30.88 -15.08
CA THR A 234 -16.05 -30.42 -16.43
C THR A 234 -14.83 -29.78 -17.08
N THR A 235 -14.41 -30.31 -18.22
CA THR A 235 -13.29 -29.76 -19.00
C THR A 235 -13.81 -28.97 -20.20
N SER A 236 -13.30 -27.76 -20.37
CA SER A 236 -13.48 -26.92 -21.56
C SER A 236 -12.24 -26.99 -22.43
N GLY A 237 -12.42 -27.26 -23.72
CA GLY A 237 -11.35 -27.46 -24.69
C GLY A 237 -11.00 -28.94 -24.90
N THR A 238 -10.13 -29.20 -25.87
CA THR A 238 -9.75 -30.55 -26.31
C THR A 238 -8.24 -30.67 -26.40
N LEU A 239 -7.69 -31.78 -25.90
CA LEU A 239 -6.26 -32.07 -25.94
C LEU A 239 -5.92 -32.98 -27.11
N PHE A 240 -4.80 -32.70 -27.77
CA PHE A 240 -4.28 -33.52 -28.87
C PHE A 240 -2.82 -33.89 -28.63
N ALA A 241 -2.47 -35.15 -28.89
CA ALA A 241 -1.12 -35.69 -28.73
C ALA A 241 -0.08 -34.83 -29.48
N GLY A 242 1.06 -34.54 -28.83
CA GLY A 242 2.18 -33.79 -29.41
C GLY A 242 1.92 -32.30 -29.64
N SER A 243 0.72 -31.79 -29.37
CA SER A 243 0.37 -30.38 -29.54
C SER A 243 0.50 -29.61 -28.23
N MET A 244 1.19 -28.46 -28.24
CA MET A 244 1.28 -27.60 -27.06
C MET A 244 -0.11 -27.10 -26.66
N VAL A 245 -0.46 -27.26 -25.39
CA VAL A 245 -1.79 -26.93 -24.84
C VAL A 245 -1.86 -25.47 -24.42
N SER A 246 -2.94 -24.80 -24.81
CA SER A 246 -3.34 -23.50 -24.25
C SER A 246 -4.87 -23.42 -24.11
N GLY A 247 -5.33 -22.71 -23.07
CA GLY A 247 -6.73 -22.41 -22.77
C GLY A 247 -7.65 -23.62 -22.57
N VAL A 248 -7.09 -24.75 -22.14
CA VAL A 248 -7.86 -25.90 -21.67
C VAL A 248 -8.02 -25.81 -20.16
N ASN A 249 -9.26 -25.75 -19.71
CA ASN A 249 -9.58 -25.50 -18.31
C ASN A 249 -10.46 -26.63 -17.79
N THR A 250 -10.17 -27.14 -16.59
CA THR A 250 -11.02 -28.12 -15.90
C THR A 250 -11.56 -27.51 -14.63
N THR A 251 -12.88 -27.57 -14.43
CA THR A 251 -13.54 -27.09 -13.21
C THR A 251 -13.98 -28.28 -12.37
N ILE A 252 -13.64 -28.28 -11.09
CA ILE A 252 -13.93 -29.38 -10.16
C ILE A 252 -14.87 -28.88 -9.07
N PRO A 253 -16.10 -29.42 -8.97
CA PRO A 253 -17.01 -29.11 -7.88
C PRO A 253 -16.49 -29.61 -6.52
N TYR A 254 -16.86 -28.91 -5.46
CA TYR A 254 -16.68 -29.35 -4.08
C TYR A 254 -17.90 -29.00 -3.22
N SER A 255 -18.03 -29.68 -2.09
CA SER A 255 -19.08 -29.42 -1.09
C SER A 255 -18.51 -29.05 0.28
N GLY A 256 -19.27 -28.27 1.05
CA GLY A 256 -18.95 -27.97 2.45
C GLY A 256 -17.67 -27.15 2.66
N GLY A 257 -17.32 -26.27 1.73
CA GLY A 257 -16.23 -25.32 1.89
C GLY A 257 -16.41 -24.41 3.11
N ASN A 258 -15.32 -24.11 3.80
CA ASN A 258 -15.33 -23.38 5.07
C ASN A 258 -14.99 -21.87 4.94
N GLY A 259 -14.94 -21.32 3.71
CA GLY A 259 -14.49 -19.93 3.48
C GLY A 259 -12.97 -19.73 3.53
N GLY A 260 -12.21 -20.82 3.72
CA GLY A 260 -10.77 -20.78 3.96
C GLY A 260 -9.91 -20.62 2.71
N ALA A 261 -8.66 -20.17 2.89
CA ALA A 261 -7.70 -20.00 1.82
C ALA A 261 -7.04 -21.33 1.41
N TYR A 262 -6.76 -21.50 0.12
CA TYR A 262 -5.97 -22.61 -0.41
C TYR A 262 -4.82 -22.07 -1.27
N ASN A 263 -3.68 -22.75 -1.23
CA ASN A 263 -2.48 -22.33 -1.95
C ASN A 263 -2.56 -22.66 -3.45
N ALA A 264 -1.73 -21.97 -4.24
CA ALA A 264 -1.51 -22.35 -5.62
C ALA A 264 -0.95 -23.78 -5.69
N GLY A 265 -1.32 -24.54 -6.72
CA GLY A 265 -0.92 -25.93 -6.90
C GLY A 265 -0.59 -26.25 -8.36
N SER A 266 0.31 -27.21 -8.55
CA SER A 266 0.66 -27.78 -9.85
C SER A 266 0.72 -29.29 -9.74
N PHE A 267 -0.05 -29.98 -10.59
CA PHE A 267 -0.27 -31.41 -10.53
C PHE A 267 0.11 -32.02 -11.88
N ILE A 268 1.04 -32.97 -11.88
CA ILE A 268 1.54 -33.59 -13.12
C ILE A 268 0.69 -34.81 -13.47
N SER A 269 0.40 -34.99 -14.76
CA SER A 269 -0.37 -36.15 -15.23
C SER A 269 0.46 -37.45 -15.21
N THR A 270 -0.15 -38.55 -14.76
CA THR A 270 0.48 -39.89 -14.66
C THR A 270 0.04 -40.90 -15.73
N GLY A 271 -0.96 -40.59 -16.56
CA GLY A 271 -1.41 -41.46 -17.68
C GLY A 271 -0.91 -41.02 -19.06
N VAL A 272 -0.97 -39.71 -19.33
CA VAL A 272 -0.31 -39.06 -20.48
C VAL A 272 0.63 -38.01 -19.91
N THR A 273 1.95 -38.22 -20.07
CA THR A 273 2.97 -37.33 -19.51
C THR A 273 3.11 -36.03 -20.30
N GLY A 274 3.80 -35.04 -19.73
CA GLY A 274 4.03 -33.74 -20.38
C GLY A 274 2.92 -32.71 -20.15
N LEU A 275 1.89 -33.06 -19.39
CA LEU A 275 0.81 -32.15 -18.96
C LEU A 275 0.89 -31.81 -17.48
N SER A 276 0.52 -30.57 -17.15
CA SER A 276 0.34 -30.08 -15.77
C SER A 276 -1.01 -29.39 -15.63
N ALA A 277 -1.77 -29.76 -14.60
CA ALA A 277 -2.94 -29.04 -14.13
C ALA A 277 -2.51 -28.06 -13.03
N THR A 278 -2.81 -26.78 -13.23
CA THR A 278 -2.40 -25.71 -12.30
C THR A 278 -3.62 -24.97 -11.76
N ILE A 279 -3.54 -24.58 -10.49
CA ILE A 279 -4.55 -23.75 -9.84
C ILE A 279 -3.84 -22.58 -9.14
N ALA A 280 -4.36 -21.37 -9.29
CA ALA A 280 -3.87 -20.21 -8.55
C ALA A 280 -4.35 -20.25 -7.10
N GLY A 281 -3.60 -19.64 -6.18
CA GLY A 281 -4.02 -19.50 -4.79
C GLY A 281 -5.31 -18.68 -4.69
N GLY A 282 -6.19 -19.06 -3.78
CA GLY A 282 -7.52 -18.46 -3.66
C GLY A 282 -8.19 -18.77 -2.33
N SER A 283 -9.50 -18.51 -2.24
CA SER A 283 -10.33 -18.87 -1.09
C SER A 283 -11.51 -19.71 -1.53
N LEU A 284 -11.90 -20.68 -0.70
CA LEU A 284 -13.11 -21.46 -0.87
C LEU A 284 -14.33 -20.58 -0.58
N ASN A 285 -15.45 -20.87 -1.22
CA ASN A 285 -16.75 -20.38 -0.81
C ASN A 285 -17.17 -21.08 0.49
N SER A 286 -17.97 -20.41 1.31
CA SER A 286 -18.72 -21.09 2.36
C SER A 286 -19.84 -21.92 1.73
N GLY A 287 -19.84 -23.23 1.95
CA GLY A 287 -20.76 -24.17 1.30
C GLY A 287 -20.20 -24.76 -0.01
N ASN A 288 -21.03 -24.97 -1.02
CA ASN A 288 -20.60 -25.61 -2.26
C ASN A 288 -19.93 -24.61 -3.20
N GLY A 289 -19.00 -25.09 -4.02
CA GLY A 289 -18.30 -24.25 -4.99
C GLY A 289 -17.53 -25.05 -6.01
N THR A 290 -16.66 -24.37 -6.73
CA THR A 290 -15.86 -24.96 -7.81
C THR A 290 -14.42 -24.48 -7.77
N LEU A 291 -13.49 -25.35 -8.16
CA LEU A 291 -12.07 -25.05 -8.29
C LEU A 291 -11.66 -25.06 -9.78
N PRO A 292 -11.18 -23.94 -10.33
CA PRO A 292 -10.75 -23.87 -11.71
C PRO A 292 -9.27 -24.26 -11.85
N PHE A 293 -8.99 -25.24 -12.71
CA PHE A 293 -7.65 -25.67 -13.09
C PHE A 293 -7.36 -25.29 -14.54
N ASN A 294 -6.16 -24.79 -14.80
CA ASN A 294 -5.63 -24.57 -16.14
C ASN A 294 -4.67 -25.71 -16.52
N ILE A 295 -4.91 -26.36 -17.66
CA ILE A 295 -4.08 -27.45 -18.17
C ILE A 295 -3.06 -26.87 -19.16
N THR A 296 -1.79 -27.19 -18.95
CA THR A 296 -0.68 -26.71 -19.79
C THR A 296 0.30 -27.84 -20.12
N GLY A 297 1.21 -27.59 -21.06
CA GLY A 297 2.27 -28.52 -21.47
C GLY A 297 2.02 -29.15 -22.84
N THR A 298 2.76 -30.21 -23.17
CA THR A 298 2.64 -30.93 -24.44
C THR A 298 2.47 -32.42 -24.14
N PRO A 299 1.30 -33.02 -24.43
CA PRO A 299 1.04 -34.41 -24.13
C PRO A 299 1.90 -35.33 -24.99
N SER A 300 2.54 -36.31 -24.37
CA SER A 300 3.47 -37.22 -25.04
C SER A 300 2.80 -38.21 -26.01
N ALA A 301 1.52 -38.53 -25.80
CA ALA A 301 0.74 -39.47 -26.61
C ALA A 301 -0.76 -39.24 -26.47
N ALA A 302 -1.56 -39.90 -27.31
CA ALA A 302 -3.01 -40.02 -27.11
C ALA A 302 -3.31 -41.00 -25.97
N GLY A 303 -4.41 -40.79 -25.25
CA GLY A 303 -4.78 -41.61 -24.09
C GLY A 303 -5.57 -40.83 -23.05
N THR A 304 -5.49 -41.25 -21.78
CA THR A 304 -6.15 -40.56 -20.66
C THR A 304 -5.11 -39.92 -19.76
N ALA A 305 -5.14 -38.59 -19.64
CA ALA A 305 -4.34 -37.86 -18.65
C ALA A 305 -5.04 -37.90 -17.29
N ASN A 306 -4.29 -38.20 -16.22
CA ASN A 306 -4.84 -38.37 -14.87
C ASN A 306 -4.11 -37.45 -13.89
N PHE A 307 -4.86 -36.58 -13.21
CA PHE A 307 -4.31 -35.59 -12.29
C PHE A 307 -4.80 -35.87 -10.86
N ALA A 308 -3.91 -36.38 -10.01
CA ALA A 308 -4.19 -36.54 -8.59
C ALA A 308 -4.00 -35.19 -7.89
N ILE A 309 -5.09 -34.63 -7.37
CA ILE A 309 -5.09 -33.34 -6.69
C ILE A 309 -5.31 -33.50 -5.19
N THR A 310 -4.78 -32.55 -4.42
CA THR A 310 -5.05 -32.41 -2.99
C THR A 310 -5.32 -30.94 -2.70
N ILE A 311 -6.59 -30.61 -2.40
CA ILE A 311 -7.06 -29.25 -2.08
C ILE A 311 -8.09 -29.38 -0.96
N GLY A 312 -8.12 -28.43 -0.02
CA GLY A 312 -9.19 -28.43 0.96
C GLY A 312 -9.12 -29.61 1.95
N GLY A 313 -7.92 -30.13 2.24
CA GLY A 313 -7.76 -31.34 3.08
C GLY A 313 -8.28 -32.65 2.47
N LYS A 314 -8.70 -32.65 1.20
CA LYS A 314 -9.21 -33.82 0.48
C LYS A 314 -8.39 -34.06 -0.79
N SER A 315 -8.37 -35.32 -1.23
CA SER A 315 -7.70 -35.72 -2.46
C SER A 315 -8.66 -36.47 -3.36
N CYS A 316 -8.56 -36.25 -4.67
CA CYS A 316 -9.21 -37.06 -5.69
C CYS A 316 -8.41 -36.97 -7.00
N THR A 317 -8.74 -37.84 -7.96
CA THR A 317 -8.14 -37.82 -9.29
C THR A 317 -9.22 -37.49 -10.31
N PHE A 318 -8.97 -36.47 -11.14
CA PHE A 318 -9.78 -36.22 -12.34
C PHE A 318 -8.99 -36.59 -13.60
N SER A 319 -9.71 -36.93 -14.65
CA SER A 319 -9.15 -37.41 -15.90
C SER A 319 -9.56 -36.54 -17.08
N VAL A 320 -8.64 -36.30 -18.01
CA VAL A 320 -8.90 -35.56 -19.25
C VAL A 320 -8.48 -36.42 -20.44
N PRO A 321 -9.36 -36.68 -21.42
CA PRO A 321 -8.98 -37.43 -22.62
C PRO A 321 -8.04 -36.61 -23.50
N VAL A 322 -7.03 -37.28 -24.04
CA VAL A 322 -6.10 -36.75 -25.04
C VAL A 322 -6.31 -37.51 -26.34
N ASN A 323 -6.77 -36.80 -27.36
CA ASN A 323 -7.06 -37.37 -28.66
C ASN A 323 -5.78 -37.53 -29.49
N PRO A 324 -5.71 -38.51 -30.41
CA PRO A 324 -4.66 -38.53 -31.42
C PRO A 324 -4.76 -37.27 -32.29
N PHE A 325 -3.63 -36.65 -32.59
CA PHE A 325 -3.59 -35.55 -33.56
C PHE A 325 -3.55 -36.12 -34.98
N LEU A 326 -4.68 -36.03 -35.68
CA LEU A 326 -4.83 -36.53 -37.06
C LEU A 326 -4.88 -35.41 -38.10
N GLY A 327 -4.79 -34.15 -37.67
CA GLY A 327 -4.73 -32.99 -38.55
C GLY A 327 -3.55 -33.06 -39.51
N SER A 328 -3.82 -32.86 -40.80
CA SER A 328 -2.79 -32.80 -41.83
C SER A 328 -3.10 -31.69 -42.82
N ILE A 329 -2.05 -31.03 -43.31
CA ILE A 329 -2.11 -30.06 -44.39
C ILE A 329 -0.98 -30.38 -45.39
N THR A 330 -1.18 -30.05 -46.66
CA THR A 330 -0.16 -30.21 -47.70
C THR A 330 0.91 -29.13 -47.59
N SER A 331 0.52 -27.87 -47.40
CA SER A 331 1.47 -26.77 -47.27
C SER A 331 0.91 -25.63 -46.42
N LEU A 332 1.82 -24.87 -45.79
CA LEU A 332 1.52 -23.64 -45.05
C LEU A 332 2.13 -22.46 -45.81
N ASN A 333 1.31 -21.46 -46.16
CA ASN A 333 1.71 -20.34 -47.01
C ASN A 333 1.94 -19.07 -46.18
N CYS A 334 3.05 -19.03 -45.43
CA CYS A 334 3.39 -17.86 -44.61
C CYS A 334 3.63 -16.57 -45.43
N GLY A 335 4.03 -16.68 -46.70
CA GLY A 335 4.25 -15.52 -47.58
C GLY A 335 2.96 -14.78 -47.95
N SER A 336 1.81 -15.45 -47.85
CA SER A 336 0.47 -14.87 -48.10
C SER A 336 -0.28 -14.54 -46.82
N THR A 337 0.43 -14.38 -45.70
CA THR A 337 -0.19 -14.04 -44.40
C THR A 337 -0.76 -12.63 -44.44
N SER A 338 -1.93 -12.44 -43.84
CA SER A 338 -2.56 -11.13 -43.68
C SER A 338 -2.75 -10.79 -42.21
N PHE A 339 -2.61 -9.50 -41.88
CA PHE A 339 -2.90 -8.94 -40.56
C PHE A 339 -4.03 -7.93 -40.68
N ILE A 340 -4.96 -7.95 -39.72
CA ILE A 340 -6.08 -7.01 -39.66
C ILE A 340 -6.21 -6.54 -38.21
N PRO A 341 -5.89 -5.28 -37.88
CA PRO A 341 -5.40 -4.22 -38.77
C PRO A 341 -4.02 -4.51 -39.42
N PRO A 342 -3.74 -3.96 -40.62
CA PRO A 342 -2.49 -4.25 -41.33
C PRO A 342 -1.27 -3.56 -40.71
N THR A 343 -1.43 -2.63 -39.78
CA THR A 343 -0.30 -1.91 -39.15
C THR A 343 -0.23 -2.29 -37.68
N ILE A 344 0.98 -2.61 -37.22
CA ILE A 344 1.29 -2.78 -35.80
C ILE A 344 2.37 -1.77 -35.46
N THR A 345 2.14 -0.94 -34.44
CA THR A 345 3.05 0.13 -34.03
C THR A 345 3.66 -0.21 -32.67
N GLN A 346 4.96 -0.01 -32.51
CA GLN A 346 5.65 -0.20 -31.24
C GLN A 346 5.01 0.66 -30.15
N GLY A 347 4.84 0.10 -28.95
CA GLY A 347 4.31 0.82 -27.79
C GLY A 347 2.80 1.03 -27.81
N GLU A 348 2.12 0.77 -28.92
CA GLU A 348 0.66 0.84 -29.03
C GLU A 348 0.02 -0.53 -28.79
N THR A 349 -1.14 -0.54 -28.12
CA THR A 349 -1.93 -1.76 -27.98
C THR A 349 -2.48 -2.17 -29.34
N TYR A 350 -2.18 -3.40 -29.74
CA TYR A 350 -2.73 -4.04 -30.92
C TYR A 350 -3.82 -5.03 -30.51
N SER A 351 -4.94 -4.99 -31.23
CA SER A 351 -5.99 -5.99 -31.14
C SER A 351 -6.50 -6.26 -32.56
N GLY A 352 -6.33 -7.49 -33.03
CA GLY A 352 -6.61 -7.85 -34.41
C GLY A 352 -6.45 -9.33 -34.68
N THR A 353 -6.36 -9.69 -35.96
CA THR A 353 -6.16 -11.06 -36.42
C THR A 353 -4.93 -11.18 -37.32
N MET A 354 -4.37 -12.38 -37.34
CA MET A 354 -3.36 -12.83 -38.29
C MET A 354 -3.88 -14.10 -38.98
N SER A 355 -4.04 -14.08 -40.30
CA SER A 355 -4.58 -15.21 -41.07
C SER A 355 -3.51 -15.79 -41.98
N ILE A 356 -3.19 -17.07 -41.79
CA ILE A 356 -2.18 -17.82 -42.56
C ILE A 356 -2.89 -18.85 -43.44
N PRO A 357 -2.82 -18.74 -44.78
CA PRO A 357 -3.39 -19.74 -45.68
C PRO A 357 -2.65 -21.08 -45.63
N TYR A 358 -3.40 -22.17 -45.79
CA TYR A 358 -2.87 -23.51 -46.02
C TYR A 358 -3.61 -24.22 -47.16
N THR A 359 -2.99 -25.28 -47.69
CA THR A 359 -3.61 -26.15 -48.71
C THR A 359 -3.76 -27.58 -48.22
N GLY A 360 -4.75 -28.30 -48.77
CA GLY A 360 -4.94 -29.74 -48.54
C GLY A 360 -5.19 -30.14 -47.09
N GLY A 361 -5.97 -29.36 -46.34
CA GLY A 361 -6.52 -29.75 -45.05
C GLY A 361 -7.46 -30.94 -45.16
N ASN A 362 -7.55 -31.75 -44.11
CA ASN A 362 -8.25 -33.04 -44.09
C ASN A 362 -9.51 -33.07 -43.22
N GLY A 363 -10.05 -31.92 -42.79
CA GLY A 363 -11.30 -31.88 -42.01
C GLY A 363 -11.14 -32.10 -40.50
N GLU A 364 -9.96 -32.55 -40.05
CA GLU A 364 -9.73 -32.97 -38.67
C GLU A 364 -9.67 -31.79 -37.69
N ALA A 365 -10.06 -32.06 -36.44
CA ALA A 365 -10.04 -31.07 -35.36
C ALA A 365 -8.62 -30.82 -34.83
N TYR A 366 -8.40 -29.61 -34.32
CA TYR A 366 -7.19 -29.19 -33.63
C TYR A 366 -7.51 -28.38 -32.38
N GLY A 367 -6.64 -28.47 -31.38
CA GLY A 367 -6.77 -27.75 -30.11
C GLY A 367 -6.34 -26.29 -30.25
N GLN A 368 -6.71 -25.48 -29.26
CA GLN A 368 -6.22 -24.12 -29.19
C GLN A 368 -4.70 -24.12 -29.00
N GLN A 369 -4.03 -23.19 -29.68
CA GLN A 369 -2.59 -22.96 -29.56
C GLN A 369 -2.35 -21.48 -29.24
N GLN A 370 -1.36 -21.21 -28.41
CA GLN A 370 -1.00 -19.85 -28.05
C GLN A 370 0.50 -19.72 -27.87
N PHE A 371 1.04 -18.59 -28.32
CA PHE A 371 2.43 -18.20 -28.05
C PHE A 371 2.53 -16.68 -28.01
N SER A 372 3.61 -16.16 -27.43
CA SER A 372 3.90 -14.73 -27.40
C SER A 372 5.21 -14.43 -28.11
N PHE A 373 5.24 -13.33 -28.86
CA PHE A 373 6.42 -12.84 -29.57
C PHE A 373 6.40 -11.32 -29.65
N ASN A 374 7.52 -10.67 -29.31
CA ASN A 374 7.66 -9.20 -29.33
C ASN A 374 6.54 -8.44 -28.58
N GLY A 375 6.09 -8.95 -27.42
CA GLY A 375 5.01 -8.33 -26.62
C GLY A 375 3.59 -8.53 -27.16
N LEU A 376 3.44 -9.25 -28.27
CA LEU A 376 2.15 -9.67 -28.82
C LEU A 376 1.87 -11.13 -28.47
N THR A 377 0.63 -11.44 -28.13
CA THR A 377 0.13 -12.79 -27.88
C THR A 377 -0.73 -13.23 -29.05
N PHE A 378 -0.33 -14.33 -29.69
CA PHE A 378 -1.00 -14.95 -30.82
C PHE A 378 -1.75 -16.18 -30.33
N THR A 379 -3.06 -16.23 -30.57
CA THR A 379 -3.93 -17.31 -30.12
C THR A 379 -4.71 -17.86 -31.31
N LEU A 380 -4.41 -19.09 -31.72
CA LEU A 380 -5.22 -19.86 -32.66
C LEU A 380 -6.32 -20.57 -31.85
N PRO A 381 -7.60 -20.18 -31.95
CA PRO A 381 -8.68 -20.87 -31.25
C PRO A 381 -8.77 -22.34 -31.68
N ALA A 382 -9.33 -23.21 -30.82
CA ALA A 382 -9.63 -24.58 -31.21
C ALA A 382 -10.62 -24.59 -32.39
N GLY A 383 -10.45 -25.51 -33.32
CA GLY A 383 -11.24 -25.56 -34.55
C GLY A 383 -11.06 -26.86 -35.32
N ALA A 384 -11.55 -26.88 -36.56
CA ALA A 384 -11.33 -27.97 -37.49
C ALA A 384 -10.74 -27.43 -38.80
N LEU A 385 -9.90 -28.25 -39.44
CA LEU A 385 -9.39 -27.94 -40.76
C LEU A 385 -10.54 -27.96 -41.77
N VAL A 386 -10.44 -27.14 -42.80
CA VAL A 386 -11.32 -27.23 -43.97
C VAL A 386 -10.77 -28.34 -44.87
N ASN A 387 -11.67 -29.14 -45.44
CA ASN A 387 -11.28 -30.08 -46.50
C ASN A 387 -10.80 -29.29 -47.74
N GLY A 388 -9.51 -29.38 -48.05
CA GLY A 388 -8.88 -28.59 -49.12
C GLY A 388 -8.19 -27.33 -48.60
N ASN A 389 -8.39 -26.18 -49.25
CA ASN A 389 -7.68 -24.95 -48.88
C ASN A 389 -8.42 -24.20 -47.77
N GLY A 390 -7.68 -23.64 -46.82
CA GLY A 390 -8.25 -22.91 -45.69
C GLY A 390 -7.26 -21.95 -45.07
N ASN A 391 -7.64 -21.36 -43.92
CA ASN A 391 -6.81 -20.42 -43.19
C ASN A 391 -6.71 -20.82 -41.71
N LEU A 392 -5.51 -20.68 -41.13
CA LEU A 392 -5.34 -20.63 -39.68
C LEU A 392 -5.47 -19.16 -39.25
N VAL A 393 -6.51 -18.85 -38.47
CA VAL A 393 -6.80 -17.48 -38.05
C VAL A 393 -6.48 -17.33 -36.58
N TYR A 394 -5.42 -16.56 -36.30
CA TYR A 394 -4.97 -16.23 -34.95
C TYR A 394 -5.61 -14.91 -34.52
N THR A 395 -6.14 -14.86 -33.31
CA THR A 395 -6.38 -13.60 -32.60
C THR A 395 -5.05 -13.10 -32.04
N VAL A 396 -4.76 -11.82 -32.23
CA VAL A 396 -3.51 -11.20 -31.81
C VAL A 396 -3.81 -10.01 -30.93
N THR A 397 -3.26 -10.02 -29.73
CA THR A 397 -3.44 -8.95 -28.73
C THR A 397 -2.13 -8.59 -28.06
N GLY A 398 -2.02 -7.42 -27.43
CA GLY A 398 -0.84 -7.03 -26.66
C GLY A 398 -0.21 -5.75 -27.20
N THR A 399 1.00 -5.45 -26.75
CA THR A 399 1.72 -4.21 -27.11
C THR A 399 3.08 -4.57 -27.68
N ALA A 400 3.36 -4.18 -28.92
CA ALA A 400 4.62 -4.52 -29.56
C ALA A 400 5.79 -3.82 -28.86
N THR A 401 6.79 -4.57 -28.39
CA THR A 401 7.88 -4.02 -27.57
C THR A 401 8.99 -3.36 -28.39
N THR A 402 9.28 -3.89 -29.59
CA THR A 402 10.38 -3.47 -30.44
C THR A 402 9.88 -3.23 -31.87
N ALA A 403 10.30 -2.12 -32.49
CA ALA A 403 10.05 -1.84 -33.91
C ALA A 403 10.99 -2.65 -34.84
N GLY A 404 10.65 -2.72 -36.13
CA GLY A 404 11.40 -3.46 -37.14
C GLY A 404 10.70 -4.72 -37.63
N THR A 405 11.35 -5.47 -38.53
CA THR A 405 10.77 -6.68 -39.11
C THR A 405 10.94 -7.87 -38.18
N MET A 406 9.84 -8.40 -37.66
CA MET A 406 9.80 -9.66 -36.93
C MET A 406 9.57 -10.85 -37.86
N SER A 407 10.25 -11.95 -37.58
CA SER A 407 10.11 -13.25 -38.25
C SER A 407 9.52 -14.25 -37.26
N LEU A 408 8.23 -14.55 -37.41
CA LEU A 408 7.46 -15.46 -36.56
C LEU A 408 7.61 -16.90 -37.07
N PRO A 409 8.26 -17.81 -36.32
CA PRO A 409 8.26 -19.22 -36.68
C PRO A 409 6.89 -19.83 -36.39
N ILE A 410 6.22 -20.34 -37.43
CA ILE A 410 4.95 -21.04 -37.33
C ILE A 410 5.17 -22.51 -37.66
N SER A 411 4.66 -23.39 -36.80
CA SER A 411 4.64 -24.83 -37.02
C SER A 411 3.24 -25.35 -36.76
N PHE A 412 2.64 -26.05 -37.73
CA PHE A 412 1.32 -26.63 -37.61
C PHE A 412 1.22 -27.90 -38.46
N ALA A 413 0.70 -28.98 -37.86
CA ALA A 413 0.51 -30.28 -38.52
C ALA A 413 1.74 -30.79 -39.31
N GLY A 414 2.94 -30.64 -38.72
CA GLY A 414 4.21 -31.08 -39.30
C GLY A 414 4.84 -30.12 -40.32
N GLN A 415 4.10 -29.12 -40.80
CA GLN A 415 4.62 -28.08 -41.69
C GLN A 415 5.12 -26.88 -40.89
N SER A 416 6.18 -26.23 -41.37
CA SER A 416 6.70 -25.01 -40.74
C SER A 416 7.09 -23.96 -41.78
N CYS A 417 6.92 -22.68 -41.42
CA CYS A 417 7.40 -21.53 -42.19
C CYS A 417 7.50 -20.29 -41.29
N ASN A 418 8.13 -19.23 -41.81
CA ASN A 418 8.27 -17.96 -41.10
C ASN A 418 7.32 -16.90 -41.67
N VAL A 419 6.49 -16.29 -40.82
CA VAL A 419 5.72 -15.09 -41.17
C VAL A 419 6.57 -13.86 -40.91
N SER A 420 6.77 -13.04 -41.94
CA SER A 420 7.47 -11.75 -41.83
C SER A 420 6.46 -10.63 -41.60
N LYS A 421 6.64 -9.84 -40.53
CA LYS A 421 5.78 -8.69 -40.22
C LYS A 421 6.64 -7.50 -39.77
N THR A 422 6.49 -6.36 -40.42
CA THR A 422 7.14 -5.12 -39.97
C THR A 422 6.29 -4.43 -38.91
N ILE A 423 6.91 -4.14 -37.77
CA ILE A 423 6.38 -3.31 -36.69
C ILE A 423 6.87 -1.88 -36.94
N SER A 424 5.94 -0.95 -37.11
CA SER A 424 6.23 0.47 -37.29
C SER A 424 6.78 1.07 -35.99
N PRO A 425 7.83 1.90 -36.05
CA PRO A 425 8.28 2.67 -34.88
C PRO A 425 7.14 3.53 -34.31
N SER A 426 7.10 3.71 -32.98
CA SER A 426 6.28 4.78 -32.41
C SER A 426 6.80 6.10 -32.98
N GLY A 427 5.92 6.91 -33.56
CA GLY A 427 6.30 8.08 -34.35
C GLY A 427 7.15 9.14 -33.62
N SER A 428 7.44 8.99 -32.33
CA SER A 428 8.19 9.94 -31.50
C SER A 428 9.63 9.51 -31.15
N GLY A 429 9.99 8.22 -31.30
CA GLY A 429 11.35 7.72 -30.98
C GLY A 429 11.79 7.93 -29.53
N GLY A 430 10.82 8.03 -28.62
CA GLY A 430 11.03 8.43 -27.23
C GLY A 430 10.63 9.88 -26.98
N SER A 431 11.08 10.44 -25.86
CA SER A 431 10.70 11.79 -25.47
C SER A 431 11.79 12.52 -24.68
N THR A 432 11.82 13.85 -24.80
CA THR A 432 12.78 14.73 -24.14
C THR A 432 12.06 15.86 -23.43
N THR A 433 12.43 16.12 -22.17
CA THR A 433 11.82 17.17 -21.35
C THR A 433 12.51 18.50 -21.61
N MET A 434 11.81 19.45 -22.24
CA MET A 434 12.32 20.78 -22.59
C MET A 434 11.72 21.89 -21.74
N CYS A 435 12.44 23.00 -21.63
CA CYS A 435 12.05 24.19 -20.88
C CYS A 435 10.91 24.93 -21.61
N MET A 436 9.87 25.31 -20.88
CA MET A 436 8.65 25.93 -21.42
C MET A 436 8.12 27.00 -20.46
N GLY A 437 8.61 28.23 -20.56
CA GLY A 437 8.20 29.35 -19.71
C GLY A 437 8.40 29.05 -18.21
N ASN A 438 7.29 28.87 -17.49
CA ASN A 438 7.28 28.65 -16.02
C ASN A 438 7.47 27.17 -15.62
N GLY A 439 7.98 26.31 -16.50
CA GLY A 439 8.20 24.90 -16.19
C GLY A 439 8.87 24.14 -17.33
N THR A 440 8.56 22.85 -17.44
CA THR A 440 9.04 21.98 -18.51
C THR A 440 7.87 21.23 -19.16
N LYS A 441 8.05 20.81 -20.41
CA LYS A 441 7.11 19.94 -21.11
C LYS A 441 7.85 18.89 -21.94
N LEU A 442 7.19 17.76 -22.12
CA LEU A 442 7.72 16.63 -22.85
C LEU A 442 7.52 16.83 -24.37
N TRP A 443 8.59 16.68 -25.14
CA TRP A 443 8.61 16.74 -26.60
C TRP A 443 9.03 15.39 -27.18
N ALA A 444 8.55 15.06 -28.38
CA ALA A 444 9.02 13.88 -29.10
C ALA A 444 10.53 14.01 -29.42
N SER A 445 11.29 12.94 -29.20
CA SER A 445 12.74 12.93 -29.44
C SER A 445 13.11 13.00 -30.92
N HIS A 446 12.21 12.55 -31.81
CA HIS A 446 12.41 12.59 -33.27
C HIS A 446 11.28 13.35 -34.01
N ASN A 447 11.56 13.79 -35.25
CA ASN A 447 10.52 14.29 -36.15
C ASN A 447 9.57 13.12 -36.45
N LEU A 448 8.28 13.39 -36.62
CA LEU A 448 7.32 12.35 -36.93
C LEU A 448 7.69 11.64 -38.25
N GLY A 449 7.91 10.33 -38.19
CA GLY A 449 8.33 9.50 -39.33
C GLY A 449 9.84 9.42 -39.56
N ALA A 450 10.68 9.94 -38.65
CA ALA A 450 12.13 9.74 -38.70
C ALA A 450 12.54 8.34 -38.20
N ASP A 451 13.76 7.93 -38.55
CA ASP A 451 14.38 6.70 -38.04
C ASP A 451 14.75 6.87 -36.56
N THR A 452 13.99 6.20 -35.71
CA THR A 452 14.09 6.28 -34.25
C THR A 452 15.22 5.45 -33.67
N SER A 453 15.92 4.66 -34.48
CA SER A 453 17.13 3.94 -34.06
C SER A 453 18.37 4.84 -33.98
N LEU A 454 18.31 6.00 -34.65
CA LEU A 454 19.37 7.00 -34.66
C LEU A 454 19.32 7.87 -33.40
N ASP A 455 20.47 8.32 -32.92
CA ASP A 455 20.55 9.34 -31.86
C ASP A 455 19.73 10.58 -32.28
N PRO A 456 18.75 11.03 -31.47
CA PRO A 456 17.94 12.22 -31.77
C PRO A 456 18.72 13.53 -31.69
N ASN A 457 19.89 13.57 -31.03
CA ASN A 457 20.68 14.77 -30.81
C ASN A 457 22.16 14.62 -31.23
N PRO A 458 22.46 14.13 -32.45
CA PRO A 458 23.82 13.84 -32.85
C PRO A 458 24.59 15.13 -33.15
N SER A 459 25.92 15.04 -33.17
CA SER A 459 26.79 16.13 -33.63
C SER A 459 26.72 16.35 -35.15
N VAL A 460 26.24 15.35 -35.91
CA VAL A 460 26.02 15.42 -37.37
C VAL A 460 24.64 14.84 -37.68
N VAL A 461 23.79 15.62 -38.35
CA VAL A 461 22.46 15.19 -38.74
C VAL A 461 22.49 14.45 -40.07
N THR A 462 21.76 13.35 -40.18
CA THR A 462 21.68 12.49 -41.36
C THR A 462 20.25 12.45 -41.92
N GLN A 463 20.09 11.93 -43.13
CA GLN A 463 18.80 11.86 -43.83
C GLN A 463 17.69 11.19 -43.01
N GLY A 464 18.01 10.14 -42.24
CA GLY A 464 17.04 9.40 -41.43
C GLY A 464 16.36 10.24 -40.34
N LEU A 465 16.95 11.36 -39.90
CA LEU A 465 16.40 12.21 -38.85
C LEU A 465 15.36 13.24 -39.33
N HIS A 466 15.22 13.44 -40.65
CA HIS A 466 14.37 14.51 -41.21
C HIS A 466 12.87 14.19 -41.10
N GLY A 467 12.50 12.91 -41.12
CA GLY A 467 11.13 12.44 -41.00
C GLY A 467 10.22 12.77 -42.18
N ASN A 468 8.92 12.75 -41.92
CA ASN A 468 7.87 12.93 -42.92
C ASN A 468 7.43 14.39 -43.07
N TYR A 469 6.81 14.69 -44.21
CA TYR A 469 6.14 15.95 -44.51
C TYR A 469 4.63 15.72 -44.45
N TYR A 470 3.95 16.66 -43.80
CA TYR A 470 2.50 16.67 -43.64
C TYR A 470 1.95 17.97 -44.19
N GLN A 471 0.78 17.93 -44.84
CA GLN A 471 0.00 19.14 -45.10
C GLN A 471 -0.78 19.50 -43.85
N TRP A 472 -0.96 20.81 -43.61
CA TRP A 472 -1.61 21.27 -42.40
C TRP A 472 -3.06 20.75 -42.32
N GLY A 473 -3.46 20.27 -41.15
CA GLY A 473 -4.81 19.76 -40.90
C GLY A 473 -5.11 18.38 -41.49
N ARG A 474 -4.08 17.58 -41.81
CA ARG A 474 -4.23 16.22 -42.36
C ARG A 474 -3.32 15.22 -41.62
N ALA A 475 -3.80 13.99 -41.44
CA ALA A 475 -3.02 12.92 -40.83
C ALA A 475 -2.05 12.24 -41.81
N ASP A 476 -2.39 12.27 -43.11
CA ASP A 476 -1.66 11.54 -44.14
C ASP A 476 -0.25 12.11 -44.39
N VAL A 477 0.71 11.21 -44.55
CA VAL A 477 2.06 11.52 -45.01
C VAL A 477 2.01 11.88 -46.49
N VAL A 478 2.48 13.06 -46.85
CA VAL A 478 2.47 13.53 -48.26
C VAL A 478 3.84 13.42 -48.95
N ALA A 479 4.92 13.31 -48.17
CA ALA A 479 6.27 13.00 -48.63
C ALA A 479 7.14 12.61 -47.42
N ASP A 480 8.34 12.10 -47.69
CA ASP A 480 9.35 11.80 -46.66
C ASP A 480 10.74 12.31 -47.08
N ALA A 481 11.75 12.00 -46.26
CA ALA A 481 13.14 12.37 -46.51
C ALA A 481 13.74 11.73 -47.79
N TYR A 482 13.14 10.65 -48.29
CA TYR A 482 13.61 9.85 -49.44
C TYR A 482 12.85 10.18 -50.73
N THR A 483 11.71 10.85 -50.62
CA THR A 483 10.90 11.29 -51.76
C THR A 483 11.71 12.22 -52.67
N PRO A 484 11.77 11.99 -54.00
CA PRO A 484 12.53 12.83 -54.93
C PRO A 484 12.19 14.32 -54.86
N ALA A 485 13.13 15.18 -55.26
CA ALA A 485 13.00 16.63 -55.10
C ALA A 485 12.01 17.30 -56.06
N GLY A 486 11.64 16.64 -57.16
CA GLY A 486 10.73 17.16 -58.18
C GLY A 486 9.27 17.25 -57.73
N ASN A 487 8.40 17.64 -58.67
CA ASN A 487 6.96 17.75 -58.45
C ASN A 487 6.33 16.39 -58.08
N ILE A 488 5.30 16.42 -57.23
CA ILE A 488 4.52 15.25 -56.83
C ILE A 488 3.16 15.32 -57.55
N SER A 489 2.84 14.28 -58.32
CA SER A 489 1.56 14.20 -59.04
C SER A 489 0.38 14.09 -58.04
N GLY A 490 -0.73 14.78 -58.33
CA GLY A 490 -1.91 14.77 -57.47
C GLY A 490 -1.76 15.56 -56.16
N TRP A 491 -0.79 16.47 -56.07
CA TRP A 491 -0.60 17.31 -54.88
C TRP A 491 -1.89 18.06 -54.51
N ASN A 492 -2.32 17.95 -53.25
CA ASN A 492 -3.58 18.54 -52.82
C ASN A 492 -3.42 20.05 -52.59
N THR A 493 -4.08 20.85 -53.43
CA THR A 493 -4.03 22.32 -53.38
C THR A 493 -5.21 22.94 -52.63
N THR A 494 -6.02 22.13 -51.93
CA THR A 494 -7.17 22.60 -51.15
C THR A 494 -6.79 22.76 -49.68
N PRO A 495 -6.83 23.99 -49.13
CA PRO A 495 -6.57 24.23 -47.70
C PRO A 495 -7.52 23.44 -46.81
N ALA A 496 -6.99 22.85 -45.73
CA ALA A 496 -7.81 22.19 -44.72
C ALA A 496 -8.61 23.21 -43.89
N SER A 497 -9.74 22.79 -43.33
CA SER A 497 -10.62 23.62 -42.49
C SER A 497 -10.00 23.96 -41.13
N ASN A 498 -10.52 25.00 -40.49
CA ASN A 498 -10.24 25.33 -39.09
C ASN A 498 -10.68 24.19 -38.14
N GLY A 499 -10.07 24.13 -36.96
CA GLY A 499 -10.19 23.10 -35.94
C GLY A 499 -9.55 21.76 -36.30
N ALA A 500 -8.76 21.67 -37.38
CA ALA A 500 -8.37 20.38 -37.95
C ALA A 500 -7.47 19.56 -36.99
N TRP A 501 -6.40 20.13 -36.46
CA TRP A 501 -5.51 19.43 -35.51
C TRP A 501 -5.76 19.77 -34.04
N ASN A 502 -6.36 20.93 -33.77
CA ASN A 502 -6.67 21.40 -32.43
C ASN A 502 -8.15 21.84 -32.36
N SER A 503 -8.99 21.08 -31.67
CA SER A 503 -10.38 21.45 -31.43
C SER A 503 -10.57 22.35 -30.19
N GLY A 504 -9.49 22.56 -29.43
CA GLY A 504 -9.44 23.42 -28.25
C GLY A 504 -8.98 24.84 -28.57
N THR A 505 -8.30 25.45 -27.61
CA THR A 505 -7.75 26.82 -27.74
C THR A 505 -6.24 26.79 -27.87
N GLU A 506 -5.63 27.94 -28.14
CA GLU A 506 -4.18 28.10 -28.17
C GLU A 506 -3.51 27.81 -26.81
N SER A 507 -4.17 28.15 -25.70
CA SER A 507 -3.67 27.93 -24.34
C SER A 507 -4.07 26.58 -23.75
N VAL A 508 -5.18 26.01 -24.24
CA VAL A 508 -5.71 24.70 -23.82
C VAL A 508 -6.02 23.89 -25.08
N PRO A 509 -4.98 23.40 -25.77
CA PRO A 509 -5.14 22.63 -27.00
C PRO A 509 -5.73 21.25 -26.73
N VAL A 510 -6.60 20.79 -27.64
CA VAL A 510 -7.24 19.47 -27.59
C VAL A 510 -6.99 18.78 -28.93
N LYS A 511 -6.28 17.65 -28.88
CA LYS A 511 -5.94 16.84 -30.06
C LYS A 511 -7.21 16.31 -30.74
N THR A 512 -7.25 16.34 -32.06
CA THR A 512 -8.32 15.71 -32.86
C THR A 512 -7.88 14.35 -33.41
N GLY A 513 -8.83 13.58 -33.96
CA GLY A 513 -8.53 12.30 -34.61
C GLY A 513 -7.72 12.40 -35.92
N ILE A 514 -7.50 13.60 -36.45
CA ILE A 514 -6.70 13.83 -37.68
C ILE A 514 -5.36 14.54 -37.39
N ASP A 515 -5.04 14.77 -36.11
CA ASP A 515 -3.70 15.16 -35.67
C ASP A 515 -2.74 13.97 -35.89
N PRO A 516 -1.63 14.15 -36.63
CA PRO A 516 -0.76 13.04 -37.04
C PRO A 516 0.12 12.49 -35.91
N CYS A 517 0.20 13.15 -34.76
CA CYS A 517 1.04 12.67 -33.66
C CYS A 517 0.48 11.38 -33.01
N PRO A 518 1.30 10.53 -32.38
CA PRO A 518 0.83 9.33 -31.70
C PRO A 518 0.04 9.67 -30.42
N SER A 519 -0.56 8.65 -29.80
CA SER A 519 -1.27 8.77 -28.53
C SER A 519 -0.36 9.34 -27.44
N GLY A 520 -0.88 10.26 -26.60
CA GLY A 520 -0.12 10.97 -25.58
C GLY A 520 0.67 12.17 -26.13
N PHE A 521 0.61 12.42 -27.44
CA PHE A 521 1.26 13.53 -28.11
C PHE A 521 0.33 14.23 -29.10
N ARG A 522 0.60 15.50 -29.41
CA ARG A 522 -0.13 16.31 -30.40
C ARG A 522 0.78 17.29 -31.11
N VAL A 523 0.27 17.92 -32.17
CA VAL A 523 0.97 19.02 -32.85
C VAL A 523 1.03 20.26 -31.92
N PRO A 524 2.22 20.85 -31.69
CA PRO A 524 2.36 21.99 -30.77
C PRO A 524 1.65 23.24 -31.26
N THR A 525 1.20 24.06 -30.32
CA THR A 525 0.67 25.40 -30.59
C THR A 525 1.79 26.40 -30.84
N ARG A 526 1.48 27.56 -31.43
CA ARG A 526 2.43 28.66 -31.67
C ARG A 526 2.94 29.22 -30.35
N THR A 527 2.09 29.26 -29.33
CA THR A 527 2.46 29.63 -27.96
C THR A 527 3.51 28.67 -27.40
N GLU A 528 3.36 27.37 -27.63
CA GLU A 528 4.34 26.37 -27.19
C GLU A 528 5.68 26.47 -27.94
N TRP A 529 5.65 26.73 -29.25
CA TRP A 529 6.89 27.03 -30.00
C TRP A 529 7.59 28.30 -29.49
N THR A 530 6.81 29.33 -29.15
CA THR A 530 7.34 30.58 -28.57
C THR A 530 7.94 30.34 -27.18
N ALA A 531 7.31 29.51 -26.36
CA ALA A 531 7.81 29.14 -25.03
C ALA A 531 9.13 28.35 -25.11
N LEU A 532 9.23 27.38 -26.03
CA LEU A 532 10.47 26.64 -26.25
C LEU A 532 11.63 27.58 -26.60
N LEU A 533 11.38 28.53 -27.52
CA LEU A 533 12.36 29.51 -27.97
C LEU A 533 12.84 30.41 -26.84
N ASN A 534 11.91 30.98 -26.08
CA ASN A 534 12.22 31.96 -25.04
C ASN A 534 12.85 31.33 -23.79
N SER A 535 12.69 30.03 -23.60
CA SER A 535 13.16 29.32 -22.41
C SER A 535 14.33 28.37 -22.67
N SER A 536 14.88 28.34 -23.88
CA SER A 536 16.01 27.49 -24.26
C SER A 536 17.16 28.29 -24.85
N THR A 537 18.39 27.78 -24.70
CA THR A 537 19.53 28.23 -25.52
C THR A 537 19.55 27.44 -26.83
N SER A 538 20.14 27.97 -27.90
CA SER A 538 20.25 27.24 -29.17
C SER A 538 21.55 27.49 -29.93
N ASN A 539 21.94 26.52 -30.74
CA ASN A 539 23.07 26.60 -31.67
C ASN A 539 22.73 25.91 -33.01
N THR A 540 23.42 26.29 -34.08
CA THR A 540 23.31 25.63 -35.40
C THR A 540 24.24 24.42 -35.49
N ILE A 541 23.83 23.42 -36.26
CA ILE A 541 24.61 22.25 -36.65
C ILE A 541 24.68 22.20 -38.17
N GLY A 542 25.86 21.90 -38.72
CA GLY A 542 26.09 21.79 -40.16
C GLY A 542 26.06 23.12 -40.92
N THR A 543 26.14 23.02 -42.25
CA THR A 543 26.18 24.18 -43.15
C THR A 543 24.80 24.47 -43.71
N PHE A 544 24.30 25.69 -43.45
CA PHE A 544 23.01 26.14 -43.96
C PHE A 544 23.13 26.60 -45.42
N SER A 545 22.69 25.74 -46.35
CA SER A 545 22.68 26.03 -47.78
C SER A 545 21.55 25.28 -48.48
N ASN A 546 20.92 25.91 -49.47
CA ASN A 546 19.77 25.33 -50.17
C ASN A 546 20.24 24.27 -51.16
N SER A 547 20.02 23.00 -50.83
CA SER A 547 20.31 21.87 -51.72
C SER A 547 19.41 20.67 -51.39
N PRO A 548 18.82 19.99 -52.39
CA PRO A 548 18.04 18.77 -52.18
C PRO A 548 18.77 17.62 -51.47
N THR A 549 20.11 17.63 -51.50
CA THR A 549 20.97 16.61 -50.89
C THR A 549 21.58 17.05 -49.56
N ASN A 550 21.31 18.28 -49.09
CA ASN A 550 21.84 18.76 -47.81
C ASN A 550 20.98 18.30 -46.63
N PHE A 551 21.38 17.19 -46.01
CA PHE A 551 20.75 16.65 -44.81
C PHE A 551 21.45 17.03 -43.50
N GLY A 552 22.58 17.75 -43.58
CA GLY A 552 23.46 18.01 -42.44
C GLY A 552 23.10 19.24 -41.60
N ALA A 553 22.23 20.13 -42.11
CA ALA A 553 21.87 21.36 -41.41
C ALA A 553 20.74 21.13 -40.40
N ALA A 554 20.89 21.66 -39.18
CA ALA A 554 19.90 21.59 -38.11
C ALA A 554 20.10 22.69 -37.07
N ARG A 555 19.13 22.84 -36.17
CA ARG A 555 19.25 23.68 -34.97
C ARG A 555 18.98 22.85 -33.72
N GLN A 556 19.86 22.95 -32.73
CA GLN A 556 19.77 22.22 -31.47
C GLN A 556 19.41 23.21 -30.36
N PHE A 557 18.34 22.91 -29.63
CA PHE A 557 17.93 23.60 -28.41
C PHE A 557 18.49 22.86 -27.20
N THR A 558 18.90 23.61 -26.18
CA THR A 558 19.30 23.07 -24.88
C THR A 558 18.47 23.74 -23.78
N CYS A 559 17.82 22.94 -22.94
CA CYS A 559 17.06 23.42 -21.79
C CYS A 559 18.03 23.74 -20.63
N PRO A 560 18.16 25.02 -20.20
CA PRO A 560 19.18 25.41 -19.22
C PRO A 560 19.01 24.76 -17.84
N SER A 561 17.79 24.39 -17.47
CA SER A 561 17.50 23.84 -16.13
C SER A 561 17.86 22.36 -15.97
N ASN A 562 17.94 21.60 -17.07
CA ASN A 562 18.17 20.14 -17.02
C ASN A 562 19.21 19.63 -18.03
N GLY A 563 19.72 20.47 -18.92
CA GLY A 563 20.72 20.10 -19.93
C GLY A 563 20.18 19.27 -21.09
N ASN A 564 18.88 18.96 -21.14
CA ASN A 564 18.27 18.18 -22.20
C ASN A 564 18.31 18.93 -23.53
N LYS A 565 18.38 18.15 -24.62
CA LYS A 565 18.53 18.64 -25.98
C LYS A 565 17.35 18.25 -26.85
N LEU A 566 17.01 19.14 -27.79
CA LEU A 566 16.06 18.90 -28.87
C LEU A 566 16.65 19.42 -30.19
N THR A 567 16.98 18.50 -31.10
CA THR A 567 17.56 18.83 -32.40
C THR A 567 16.51 18.75 -33.51
N LEU A 568 16.39 19.85 -34.26
CA LEU A 568 15.44 20.02 -35.35
C LEU A 568 16.20 20.14 -36.69
N PRO A 569 16.07 19.16 -37.60
CA PRO A 569 16.66 19.26 -38.94
C PRO A 569 16.07 20.38 -39.81
N ALA A 570 16.91 20.98 -40.64
CA ALA A 570 16.51 21.96 -41.66
C ALA A 570 15.94 21.26 -42.91
N SER A 571 14.79 20.60 -42.75
CA SER A 571 14.19 19.73 -43.77
C SER A 571 13.64 20.46 -45.00
N GLY A 572 13.45 21.79 -44.92
CA GLY A 572 12.82 22.59 -45.96
C GLY A 572 11.31 22.39 -46.00
N SER A 573 10.72 22.51 -47.18
CA SER A 573 9.27 22.35 -47.39
C SER A 573 8.97 21.73 -48.75
N ARG A 574 7.76 21.20 -48.90
CA ARG A 574 7.13 20.83 -50.18
C ARG A 574 6.19 21.96 -50.58
N VAL A 575 6.41 22.54 -51.76
CA VAL A 575 5.68 23.72 -52.25
C VAL A 575 4.20 23.41 -52.43
N GLY A 576 3.32 24.27 -51.91
CA GLY A 576 1.89 23.99 -51.82
C GLY A 576 1.13 23.81 -53.14
N THR A 577 1.70 24.25 -54.27
CA THR A 577 1.08 24.12 -55.60
C THR A 577 1.55 22.91 -56.40
N THR A 578 2.72 22.34 -56.09
CA THR A 578 3.37 21.30 -56.91
C THR A 578 3.95 20.13 -56.13
N GLY A 579 4.09 20.24 -54.81
CA GLY A 579 4.82 19.27 -53.99
C GLY A 579 6.34 19.25 -54.22
N ALA A 580 6.89 20.17 -55.02
CA ALA A 580 8.33 20.25 -55.25
C ALA A 580 9.08 20.56 -53.95
N LEU A 581 10.23 19.93 -53.72
CA LEU A 581 11.08 20.23 -52.57
C LEU A 581 11.73 21.61 -52.73
N SER A 582 11.67 22.41 -51.67
CA SER A 582 12.34 23.72 -51.60
C SER A 582 12.99 23.93 -50.23
N TYR A 583 14.10 24.67 -50.21
CA TYR A 583 14.81 25.15 -49.01
C TYR A 583 15.39 24.06 -48.10
N ARG A 584 15.54 22.82 -48.57
CA ARG A 584 16.22 21.77 -47.78
C ARG A 584 17.67 22.18 -47.51
N GLY A 585 18.09 22.02 -46.26
CA GLY A 585 19.39 22.44 -45.78
C GLY A 585 19.52 23.94 -45.52
N TYR A 586 18.54 24.76 -45.90
CA TYR A 586 18.55 26.22 -45.70
C TYR A 586 17.57 26.69 -44.63
N ILE A 587 16.37 26.09 -44.56
CA ILE A 587 15.34 26.44 -43.58
C ILE A 587 14.76 25.17 -42.96
N GLY A 588 14.56 25.17 -41.65
CA GLY A 588 13.69 24.20 -40.99
C GLY A 588 12.29 24.77 -40.83
N TYR A 589 11.28 24.11 -41.41
CA TYR A 589 9.88 24.46 -41.23
C TYR A 589 9.17 23.38 -40.44
N TYR A 590 8.44 23.82 -39.40
CA TYR A 590 7.69 22.96 -38.52
C TYR A 590 6.28 23.48 -38.36
N TRP A 591 5.31 22.58 -38.48
CA TRP A 591 3.92 22.95 -38.26
C TRP A 591 3.62 23.29 -36.80
N SER A 592 2.70 24.22 -36.64
CA SER A 592 1.91 24.38 -35.44
C SER A 592 0.46 23.98 -35.69
N SER A 593 -0.27 23.60 -34.64
CA SER A 593 -1.72 23.42 -34.68
C SER A 593 -2.51 24.73 -34.70
N SER A 594 -1.83 25.90 -34.61
CA SER A 594 -2.47 27.21 -34.62
C SER A 594 -2.83 27.70 -36.03
N GLU A 595 -4.04 28.21 -36.16
CA GLU A 595 -4.64 28.61 -37.44
C GLU A 595 -4.46 30.10 -37.75
N ASN A 596 -4.46 30.43 -39.04
CA ASN A 596 -4.49 31.82 -39.51
C ASN A 596 -5.18 31.92 -40.89
N ASP A 597 -6.51 31.96 -40.93
CA ASP A 597 -7.32 31.98 -42.16
C ASP A 597 -6.90 30.88 -43.16
N SER A 598 -6.57 31.22 -44.41
CA SER A 598 -6.09 30.25 -45.43
C SER A 598 -4.66 29.74 -45.18
N TYR A 599 -4.00 30.24 -44.14
CA TYR A 599 -2.66 29.88 -43.70
C TYR A 599 -2.72 29.14 -42.36
N ALA A 600 -1.59 28.60 -41.94
CA ALA A 600 -1.39 28.11 -40.61
C ALA A 600 -0.03 28.57 -40.06
N SER A 601 0.05 28.65 -38.74
CA SER A 601 1.27 29.07 -38.08
C SER A 601 2.36 28.01 -38.24
N THR A 602 3.59 28.47 -38.42
CA THR A 602 4.79 27.64 -38.46
C THR A 602 5.85 28.16 -37.52
N PHE A 603 6.60 27.24 -36.94
CA PHE A 603 7.93 27.55 -36.42
C PHE A 603 8.92 27.39 -37.56
N TYR A 604 9.75 28.40 -37.81
CA TYR A 604 10.84 28.26 -38.77
C TYR A 604 12.15 28.90 -38.32
N PHE A 605 13.26 28.35 -38.79
CA PHE A 605 14.60 28.85 -38.49
C PHE A 605 15.56 28.74 -39.68
N SER A 606 16.60 29.57 -39.65
CA SER A 606 17.76 29.54 -40.55
C SER A 606 19.06 29.67 -39.74
N SER A 607 20.19 29.90 -40.41
CA SER A 607 21.43 30.30 -39.73
C SER A 607 21.27 31.60 -38.96
N ASP A 608 20.52 32.55 -39.53
CA ASP A 608 20.54 33.96 -39.13
C ASP A 608 19.47 34.29 -38.08
N GLY A 609 18.50 33.40 -37.88
CA GLY A 609 17.44 33.64 -36.90
C GLY A 609 16.35 32.57 -36.86
N MET A 610 15.38 32.81 -35.99
CA MET A 610 14.23 31.93 -35.74
C MET A 610 12.96 32.78 -35.62
N ILE A 611 11.84 32.29 -36.15
CA ILE A 611 10.53 32.93 -36.01
C ILE A 611 9.53 31.87 -35.53
N PRO A 612 8.95 32.02 -34.31
CA PRO A 612 8.03 31.04 -33.75
C PRO A 612 6.59 31.14 -34.27
N ALA A 613 6.29 32.18 -35.05
CA ALA A 613 4.96 32.53 -35.52
C ALA A 613 4.95 32.91 -37.02
N GLY A 614 5.68 32.16 -37.85
CA GLY A 614 5.62 32.28 -39.30
C GLY A 614 4.26 31.84 -39.85
N ASN A 615 3.98 32.12 -41.12
CA ASN A 615 2.76 31.66 -41.77
C ASN A 615 3.11 30.95 -43.08
N LEU A 616 2.57 29.74 -43.28
CA LEU A 616 2.63 29.03 -44.55
C LEU A 616 1.22 28.63 -44.99
N ASN A 617 1.01 28.56 -46.30
CA ASN A 617 -0.26 28.08 -46.84
C ASN A 617 -0.43 26.60 -46.43
N ARG A 618 -1.63 26.23 -45.98
CA ARG A 618 -1.93 24.89 -45.43
C ARG A 618 -1.63 23.74 -46.41
N THR A 619 -1.52 24.05 -47.70
CA THR A 619 -1.19 23.10 -48.77
C THR A 619 0.30 22.76 -48.87
N HIS A 620 1.19 23.48 -48.16
CA HIS A 620 2.60 23.10 -48.09
C HIS A 620 2.77 21.80 -47.29
N GLY A 621 3.77 20.99 -47.65
CA GLY A 621 4.19 19.87 -46.83
C GLY A 621 5.38 20.30 -45.98
N VAL A 622 5.28 20.26 -44.64
CA VAL A 622 6.43 20.51 -43.74
C VAL A 622 6.45 19.50 -42.59
N SER A 623 7.54 19.49 -41.82
CA SER A 623 7.76 18.54 -40.75
C SER A 623 6.86 18.80 -39.54
N VAL A 624 6.60 17.73 -38.77
CA VAL A 624 5.90 17.78 -37.48
C VAL A 624 6.84 17.28 -36.40
N ARG A 625 6.93 18.03 -35.30
CA ARG A 625 7.60 17.64 -34.06
C ARG A 625 6.57 17.69 -32.93
N CYS A 626 6.21 16.52 -32.41
CA CYS A 626 5.10 16.43 -31.47
C CYS A 626 5.47 16.86 -30.04
N ILE A 627 4.48 17.32 -29.28
CA ILE A 627 4.57 17.67 -27.86
C ILE A 627 3.53 16.87 -27.08
N ALA A 628 3.80 16.52 -25.81
CA ALA A 628 2.82 15.81 -24.99
C ALA A 628 1.51 16.59 -24.86
N GLU A 629 0.39 15.87 -24.81
CA GLU A 629 -0.97 16.43 -24.75
C GLU A 629 -1.14 17.47 -23.64
#